data_AF-A0A7J4R5Z2-F1
#
_entry.id   AF-A0A7J4R5Z2-F1
#
_cell.length_a   1.000
_cell.length_b   1.000
_cell.length_c   1.000
_cell.angle_alpha   90.00
_cell.angle_beta   90.00
_cell.angle_gamma   90.00
#
_symmetry.space_group_name_H-M   'P 1'
#
loop_
_entity.id
_entity.type
_entity.pdbx_description
1 polymer ?
#
loop_
_entity_poly.entity_id
_entity_poly.type
_entity_poly.pdbx_seq_one_letter_code
_entity_poly.pdbx_strand_id
1 'polypeptide(L)'
;MGLTFKEQILVGIPDHLPPVKSLDDSVPHAPVRPQVLSESEKKLAIKNSLRYFPEDWHNVLAAEFLQELEDFGHIYMHRFRPDYEMYSRPIDHYPSISPSAASVMLMIQNNLDPSVAQYPHELVTYGGNGSVFQNWAQYLVTMELLSKMNDNQTLVINSGHPLGLFPSSLESPRVVISNGLVIPNYSSQLDYERMNALGVTQFGQMTAGSYMYIGPQGIVHGTTITLLNAARKYLDIDNESNLSGILFITSGLGGMSGAQAKAAVIAGAVCIIAEVDSHAAVKRHQQGWLSELHYDLEHVISRARQAVNDGDAVSIGYVGNIVDLLEALIENNLTPDLGSDQTSLHNPWLGGYTPA
;
A
#
# COMPACT_ATOMS: atom_id res chain seq x y z
N MET A 1 7.94 27.73 -19.17
CA MET A 1 6.72 27.51 -18.36
C MET A 1 6.54 25.99 -18.32
N GLY A 2 6.45 25.37 -17.14
CA GLY A 2 6.29 23.91 -17.05
C GLY A 2 4.94 23.47 -17.63
N LEU A 3 4.84 22.20 -18.03
CA LEU A 3 3.58 21.62 -18.49
C LEU A 3 2.54 21.66 -17.36
N THR A 4 1.31 22.01 -17.69
CA THR A 4 0.17 21.90 -16.77
C THR A 4 -0.11 20.43 -16.43
N PHE A 5 -0.88 20.18 -15.36
CA PHE A 5 -1.31 18.83 -15.00
C PHE A 5 -1.93 18.05 -16.17
N LYS A 6 -2.85 18.69 -16.91
CA LYS A 6 -3.53 18.07 -18.06
C LYS A 6 -2.53 17.73 -19.18
N GLU A 7 -1.60 18.62 -19.47
CA GLU A 7 -0.58 18.38 -20.49
C GLU A 7 0.37 17.26 -20.09
N GLN A 8 0.79 17.19 -18.82
CA GLN A 8 1.65 16.10 -18.33
C GLN A 8 0.98 14.72 -18.47
N ILE A 9 -0.32 14.61 -18.18
CA ILE A 9 -1.08 13.37 -18.35
C ILE A 9 -1.18 12.96 -19.83
N LEU A 10 -1.41 13.92 -20.73
CA LEU A 10 -1.59 13.65 -22.17
C LEU A 10 -0.31 13.20 -22.89
N VAL A 11 0.86 13.53 -22.34
CA VAL A 11 2.17 13.23 -22.92
C VAL A 11 2.54 11.76 -22.73
N GLY A 12 2.26 11.16 -21.56
CA GLY A 12 2.75 9.82 -21.25
C GLY A 12 4.27 9.82 -21.07
N ILE A 13 4.99 9.03 -21.88
CA ILE A 13 6.46 9.09 -21.91
C ILE A 13 6.88 10.40 -22.59
N PRO A 14 7.71 11.25 -21.96
CA PRO A 14 8.08 12.54 -22.53
C PRO A 14 8.88 12.39 -23.84
N ASP A 15 8.90 13.45 -24.66
CA ASP A 15 9.66 13.47 -25.93
C ASP A 15 11.18 13.66 -25.71
N HIS A 16 11.58 14.10 -24.53
CA HIS A 16 12.97 14.33 -24.14
C HIS A 16 13.27 13.63 -22.81
N LEU A 17 14.51 13.15 -22.68
CA LEU A 17 14.95 12.46 -21.47
C LEU A 17 14.92 13.48 -20.30
N PRO A 18 14.03 13.33 -19.31
CA PRO A 18 13.94 14.28 -18.20
C PRO A 18 15.20 14.18 -17.33
N PRO A 19 15.55 15.19 -16.52
CA PRO A 19 16.70 15.11 -15.61
C PRO A 19 16.56 13.97 -14.59
N VAL A 20 17.69 13.49 -14.07
CA VAL A 20 17.73 12.51 -12.96
C VAL A 20 17.01 13.13 -11.75
N LYS A 21 16.21 12.32 -11.05
CA LYS A 21 15.55 12.70 -9.80
C LYS A 21 16.26 12.06 -8.62
N SER A 22 16.54 12.84 -7.58
CA SER A 22 16.97 12.31 -6.30
C SER A 22 15.79 11.65 -5.57
N LEU A 23 16.11 10.76 -4.63
CA LEU A 23 15.14 10.29 -3.65
C LEU A 23 14.66 11.45 -2.78
N ASP A 24 13.46 11.29 -2.22
CA ASP A 24 12.73 12.32 -1.50
C ASP A 24 12.44 11.81 -0.09
N ASP A 25 13.29 12.18 0.85
CA ASP A 25 13.26 11.71 2.23
C ASP A 25 12.03 12.21 3.02
N SER A 26 11.15 13.01 2.41
CA SER A 26 9.90 13.48 3.04
C SER A 26 8.81 12.41 3.09
N VAL A 27 8.95 11.32 2.32
CA VAL A 27 8.02 10.19 2.32
C VAL A 27 8.72 8.88 2.69
N PRO A 28 7.99 7.91 3.25
CA PRO A 28 8.54 6.57 3.47
C PRO A 28 8.84 5.88 2.14
N HIS A 29 9.92 5.10 2.12
CA HIS A 29 10.37 4.31 0.98
C HIS A 29 10.31 2.81 1.25
N ALA A 30 10.04 2.02 0.20
CA ALA A 30 9.98 0.57 0.32
C ALA A 30 11.34 -0.04 0.71
N PRO A 31 11.37 -1.14 1.48
CA PRO A 31 12.61 -1.85 1.76
C PRO A 31 13.21 -2.43 0.47
N VAL A 32 14.54 -2.56 0.46
CA VAL A 32 15.28 -3.16 -0.65
C VAL A 32 14.74 -4.58 -0.93
N ARG A 33 14.43 -4.85 -2.19
CA ARG A 33 13.88 -6.12 -2.66
C ARG A 33 14.98 -7.19 -2.77
N PRO A 34 14.66 -8.49 -2.65
CA PRO A 34 15.64 -9.56 -2.77
C PRO A 34 16.41 -9.56 -4.09
N GLN A 35 17.74 -9.65 -4.00
CA GLN A 35 18.63 -9.81 -5.15
C GLN A 35 18.62 -11.26 -5.63
N VAL A 36 17.60 -11.64 -6.41
CA VAL A 36 17.35 -13.04 -6.83
C VAL A 36 17.70 -13.34 -8.29
N LEU A 37 18.07 -12.32 -9.07
CA LEU A 37 18.35 -12.46 -10.50
C LEU A 37 19.80 -12.89 -10.77
N SER A 38 19.98 -13.86 -11.67
CA SER A 38 21.27 -14.14 -12.30
C SER A 38 21.72 -13.00 -13.21
N GLU A 39 23.00 -12.98 -13.60
CA GLU A 39 23.53 -11.96 -14.53
C GLU A 39 22.80 -11.93 -15.89
N SER A 40 22.39 -13.10 -16.41
CA SER A 40 21.56 -13.16 -17.61
C SER A 40 20.16 -12.56 -17.40
N GLU A 41 19.61 -12.71 -16.20
CA GLU A 41 18.28 -12.20 -15.86
C GLU A 41 18.30 -10.72 -15.54
N LYS A 42 19.36 -10.20 -14.92
CA LYS A 42 19.56 -8.74 -14.79
C LYS A 42 19.59 -8.07 -16.16
N LYS A 43 20.33 -8.64 -17.12
CA LYS A 43 20.32 -8.18 -18.52
C LYS A 43 18.93 -8.25 -19.13
N LEU A 44 18.14 -9.29 -18.83
CA LEU A 44 16.77 -9.42 -19.29
C LEU A 44 15.84 -8.38 -18.64
N ALA A 45 15.96 -8.13 -17.34
CA ALA A 45 15.19 -7.12 -16.60
C ALA A 45 15.42 -5.71 -17.18
N ILE A 46 16.68 -5.37 -17.49
CA ILE A 46 17.03 -4.11 -18.14
C ILE A 46 16.41 -4.04 -19.53
N LYS A 47 16.57 -5.08 -20.36
CA LYS A 47 15.92 -5.14 -21.69
C LYS A 47 14.41 -5.01 -21.60
N ASN A 48 13.78 -5.66 -20.62
CA ASN A 48 12.34 -5.60 -20.39
C ASN A 48 11.89 -4.19 -20.02
N SER A 49 12.70 -3.46 -19.26
CA SER A 49 12.47 -2.08 -18.82
C SER A 49 12.67 -1.08 -19.96
N LEU A 50 13.66 -1.30 -20.83
CA LEU A 50 13.94 -0.44 -21.98
C LEU A 50 12.86 -0.46 -23.06
N ARG A 51 11.96 -1.46 -23.07
CA ARG A 51 10.84 -1.55 -24.04
C ARG A 51 9.88 -0.36 -24.00
N TYR A 52 9.85 0.40 -22.91
CA TYR A 52 8.99 1.58 -22.76
C TYR A 52 9.61 2.86 -23.35
N PHE A 53 10.88 2.83 -23.77
CA PHE A 53 11.62 4.04 -24.10
C PHE A 53 12.24 4.00 -25.50
N PRO A 54 12.42 5.16 -26.16
CA PRO A 54 13.14 5.26 -27.43
C PRO A 54 14.56 4.71 -27.36
N GLU A 55 15.03 4.09 -28.46
CA GLU A 55 16.37 3.47 -28.54
C GLU A 55 17.51 4.45 -28.22
N ASP A 56 17.37 5.72 -28.60
CA ASP A 56 18.36 6.77 -28.35
C ASP A 56 18.66 6.98 -26.85
N TRP A 57 17.75 6.56 -25.95
CA TRP A 57 17.92 6.69 -24.51
C TRP A 57 18.49 5.43 -23.88
N HIS A 58 18.54 4.31 -24.61
CA HIS A 58 18.87 3.01 -24.03
C HIS A 58 20.25 2.97 -23.42
N ASN A 59 21.24 3.68 -23.98
CA ASN A 59 22.59 3.72 -23.41
C ASN A 59 22.62 4.36 -22.01
N VAL A 60 21.86 5.43 -21.80
CA VAL A 60 21.79 6.12 -20.51
C VAL A 60 20.91 5.32 -19.54
N LEU A 61 19.72 4.93 -19.98
CA LEU A 61 18.75 4.24 -19.14
C LEU A 61 19.19 2.82 -18.77
N ALA A 62 19.96 2.11 -19.60
CA ALA A 62 20.46 0.79 -19.25
C ALA A 62 21.38 0.84 -18.02
N ALA A 63 22.26 1.84 -17.94
CA ALA A 63 23.14 2.03 -16.79
C ALA A 63 22.35 2.44 -15.54
N GLU A 64 21.37 3.34 -15.69
CA GLU A 64 20.51 3.77 -14.60
C GLU A 64 19.62 2.64 -14.06
N PHE A 65 19.00 1.86 -14.93
CA PHE A 65 18.17 0.73 -14.51
C PHE A 65 18.98 -0.41 -13.91
N LEU A 66 20.24 -0.60 -14.33
CA LEU A 66 21.13 -1.51 -13.63
C LEU A 66 21.41 -1.00 -12.21
N GLN A 67 21.66 0.31 -12.04
CA GLN A 67 21.89 0.91 -10.73
C GLN A 67 20.67 0.78 -9.82
N GLU A 68 19.46 1.09 -10.31
CA GLU A 68 18.22 0.89 -9.52
C GLU A 68 18.05 -0.58 -9.12
N LEU A 69 18.33 -1.51 -10.03
CA LEU A 69 18.24 -2.94 -9.74
C LEU A 69 19.24 -3.36 -8.65
N GLU A 70 20.45 -2.79 -8.62
CA GLU A 70 21.45 -3.06 -7.59
C GLU A 70 21.09 -2.43 -6.23
N ASP A 71 20.63 -1.18 -6.24
CA ASP A 71 20.34 -0.41 -5.04
C ASP A 71 19.03 -0.84 -4.36
N PHE A 72 18.00 -1.15 -5.16
CA PHE A 72 16.65 -1.40 -4.67
C PHE A 72 16.16 -2.83 -4.91
N GLY A 73 16.87 -3.64 -5.70
CA GLY A 73 16.39 -4.95 -6.13
C GLY A 73 15.24 -4.89 -7.13
N HIS A 74 14.92 -3.70 -7.65
CA HIS A 74 13.82 -3.46 -8.57
C HIS A 74 14.06 -2.20 -9.41
N ILE A 75 13.45 -2.13 -10.59
CA ILE A 75 13.57 -0.99 -11.52
C ILE A 75 12.26 -0.20 -11.45
N TYR A 76 12.22 0.84 -10.64
CA TYR A 76 11.05 1.72 -10.45
C TYR A 76 10.95 2.81 -11.52
N MET A 77 12.08 3.14 -12.16
CA MET A 77 12.23 4.22 -13.12
C MET A 77 11.96 5.59 -12.47
N HIS A 78 12.59 5.88 -11.32
CA HIS A 78 12.32 7.06 -10.49
C HIS A 78 12.45 8.38 -11.24
N ARG A 79 13.35 8.43 -12.24
CA ARG A 79 13.48 9.55 -13.19
C ARG A 79 12.14 10.01 -13.78
N PHE A 80 11.21 9.08 -14.00
CA PHE A 80 9.94 9.32 -14.68
C PHE A 80 8.75 9.53 -13.73
N ARG A 81 8.97 9.59 -12.41
CA ARG A 81 7.93 10.01 -11.45
C ARG A 81 7.43 11.41 -11.84
N PRO A 82 6.11 11.68 -11.93
CA PRO A 82 5.59 13.01 -12.28
C PRO A 82 5.99 14.11 -11.29
N ASP A 83 5.98 15.37 -11.73
CA ASP A 83 6.29 16.54 -10.89
C ASP A 83 5.05 17.21 -10.28
N TYR A 84 3.84 16.83 -10.72
CA TYR A 84 2.62 17.28 -10.05
C TYR A 84 2.40 16.52 -8.74
N GLU A 85 1.74 17.17 -7.79
CA GLU A 85 1.34 16.53 -6.55
C GLU A 85 0.41 15.32 -6.81
N MET A 86 0.70 14.20 -6.14
CA MET A 86 -0.07 12.98 -6.31
C MET A 86 -1.25 12.97 -5.33
N TYR A 87 -2.46 13.26 -5.83
CA TYR A 87 -3.71 13.22 -5.05
C TYR A 87 -4.90 13.12 -5.99
N SER A 88 -6.05 12.68 -5.47
CA SER A 88 -7.30 12.63 -6.24
C SER A 88 -7.92 14.02 -6.44
N ARG A 89 -8.06 14.43 -7.70
CA ARG A 89 -8.66 15.70 -8.11
C ARG A 89 -10.14 15.58 -8.47
N PRO A 90 -10.90 16.70 -8.54
CA PRO A 90 -12.21 16.73 -9.19
C PRO A 90 -12.15 16.12 -10.60
N ILE A 91 -13.20 15.40 -10.99
CA ILE A 91 -13.20 14.58 -12.21
C ILE A 91 -12.94 15.39 -13.50
N ASP A 92 -13.40 16.65 -13.55
CA ASP A 92 -13.26 17.59 -14.66
C ASP A 92 -11.83 18.19 -14.79
N HIS A 93 -10.98 17.98 -13.78
CA HIS A 93 -9.57 18.34 -13.84
C HIS A 93 -8.73 17.34 -14.64
N TYR A 94 -9.22 16.11 -14.85
CA TYR A 94 -8.52 15.14 -15.69
C TYR A 94 -8.79 15.42 -17.17
N PRO A 95 -7.76 15.33 -18.04
CA PRO A 95 -8.00 15.32 -19.47
C PRO A 95 -8.59 13.96 -19.84
N SER A 96 -9.81 13.92 -20.38
CA SER A 96 -10.45 12.66 -20.78
C SER A 96 -11.50 12.88 -21.86
N ILE A 97 -11.64 11.92 -22.77
CA ILE A 97 -12.81 11.81 -23.64
C ILE A 97 -13.96 11.09 -22.91
N SER A 98 -13.65 10.03 -22.16
CA SER A 98 -14.61 9.25 -21.36
C SER A 98 -14.60 9.69 -19.87
N PRO A 99 -15.74 10.11 -19.30
CA PRO A 99 -15.86 10.36 -17.87
C PRO A 99 -15.52 9.12 -17.02
N SER A 100 -15.83 7.92 -17.50
CA SER A 100 -15.48 6.69 -16.80
C SER A 100 -13.96 6.49 -16.74
N ALA A 101 -13.22 6.86 -17.80
CA ALA A 101 -11.76 6.84 -17.76
C ALA A 101 -11.18 7.90 -16.81
N ALA A 102 -11.79 9.08 -16.71
CA ALA A 102 -11.43 10.09 -15.72
C ALA A 102 -11.57 9.57 -14.28
N SER A 103 -12.66 8.85 -13.98
CA SER A 103 -12.83 8.21 -12.68
C SER A 103 -11.72 7.19 -12.37
N VAL A 104 -11.25 6.43 -13.36
CA VAL A 104 -10.14 5.50 -13.16
C VAL A 104 -8.84 6.26 -12.86
N MET A 105 -8.51 7.31 -13.61
CA MET A 105 -7.35 8.15 -13.35
C MET A 105 -7.39 8.76 -11.94
N LEU A 106 -8.56 9.18 -11.49
CA LEU A 106 -8.79 9.67 -10.14
C LEU A 106 -8.42 8.62 -9.09
N MET A 107 -8.94 7.40 -9.25
CA MET A 107 -8.68 6.34 -8.28
C MET A 107 -7.23 5.84 -8.30
N ILE A 108 -6.57 5.84 -9.47
CA ILE A 108 -5.13 5.56 -9.57
C ILE A 108 -4.33 6.57 -8.75
N GLN A 109 -4.61 7.88 -8.89
CA GLN A 109 -3.91 8.91 -8.11
C GLN A 109 -4.23 8.82 -6.62
N ASN A 110 -5.45 8.44 -6.25
CA ASN A 110 -5.80 8.18 -4.85
C ASN A 110 -4.95 7.06 -4.24
N ASN A 111 -4.75 5.96 -4.97
CA ASN A 111 -3.93 4.84 -4.51
C ASN A 111 -2.44 5.18 -4.34
N LEU A 112 -1.96 6.25 -5.00
CA LEU A 112 -0.57 6.71 -4.97
C LEU A 112 -0.37 7.99 -4.15
N ASP A 113 -1.44 8.54 -3.58
CA ASP A 113 -1.38 9.74 -2.75
C ASP A 113 -0.52 9.47 -1.50
N PRO A 114 0.50 10.30 -1.16
CA PRO A 114 1.33 10.11 0.03
C PRO A 114 0.55 10.03 1.35
N SER A 115 -0.63 10.64 1.43
CA SER A 115 -1.51 10.53 2.59
C SER A 115 -2.18 9.14 2.70
N VAL A 116 -2.30 8.43 1.57
CA VAL A 116 -2.97 7.13 1.44
C VAL A 116 -1.99 5.96 1.35
N ALA A 117 -1.04 6.03 0.40
CA ALA A 117 -0.09 4.98 0.08
C ALA A 117 0.92 4.73 1.21
N GLN A 118 1.44 3.49 1.25
CA GLN A 118 2.49 3.09 2.19
C GLN A 118 3.86 3.52 1.69
N TYR A 119 4.20 3.28 0.41
CA TYR A 119 5.45 3.73 -0.22
C TYR A 119 5.10 4.36 -1.58
N PRO A 120 4.70 5.65 -1.61
CA PRO A 120 4.13 6.28 -2.80
C PRO A 120 5.11 6.33 -3.98
N HIS A 121 6.41 6.46 -3.72
CA HIS A 121 7.44 6.59 -4.77
C HIS A 121 7.82 5.24 -5.41
N GLU A 122 7.57 4.14 -4.70
CA GLU A 122 7.73 2.75 -5.19
C GLU A 122 6.39 2.16 -5.65
N LEU A 123 5.36 3.00 -5.78
CA LEU A 123 4.03 2.65 -6.27
C LEU A 123 3.30 1.59 -5.42
N VAL A 124 3.66 1.48 -4.14
CA VAL A 124 3.06 0.53 -3.19
C VAL A 124 2.01 1.22 -2.34
N THR A 125 0.76 0.77 -2.46
CA THR A 125 -0.36 1.33 -1.68
C THR A 125 -0.39 0.75 -0.27
N TYR A 126 -0.25 -0.57 -0.08
CA TYR A 126 -0.26 -1.20 1.24
C TYR A 126 0.26 -2.65 1.22
N GLY A 127 0.43 -3.22 2.42
CA GLY A 127 0.78 -4.64 2.60
C GLY A 127 2.26 -4.93 2.30
N GLY A 128 3.11 -3.91 2.34
CA GLY A 128 4.55 -3.97 2.08
C GLY A 128 4.93 -3.99 0.59
N ASN A 129 4.17 -4.68 -0.25
CA ASN A 129 4.44 -4.83 -1.69
C ASN A 129 3.19 -4.79 -2.59
N GLY A 130 2.01 -4.51 -2.04
CA GLY A 130 0.77 -4.34 -2.79
C GLY A 130 0.83 -3.09 -3.67
N SER A 131 1.10 -3.27 -4.96
CA SER A 131 1.48 -2.21 -5.89
C SER A 131 0.38 -1.85 -6.89
N VAL A 132 0.40 -0.59 -7.32
CA VAL A 132 -0.46 -0.05 -8.38
C VAL A 132 0.11 -0.40 -9.76
N PHE A 133 1.41 -0.15 -9.92
CA PHE A 133 2.19 -0.45 -11.11
C PHE A 133 3.59 -0.93 -10.70
N GLN A 134 4.31 -1.59 -11.60
CA GLN A 134 5.69 -2.04 -11.36
C GLN A 134 6.69 -0.89 -11.46
N ASN A 135 6.39 0.15 -12.24
CA ASN A 135 7.29 1.27 -12.49
C ASN A 135 6.54 2.51 -12.99
N TRP A 136 7.21 3.64 -13.00
CA TRP A 136 6.62 4.92 -13.40
C TRP A 136 6.29 5.02 -14.89
N ALA A 137 6.96 4.27 -15.78
CA ALA A 137 6.58 4.23 -17.19
C ALA A 137 5.18 3.64 -17.39
N GLN A 138 4.85 2.57 -16.67
CA GLN A 138 3.51 1.97 -16.71
C GLN A 138 2.43 2.93 -16.22
N TYR A 139 2.72 3.71 -15.17
CA TYR A 139 1.83 4.77 -14.72
C TYR A 139 1.61 5.79 -15.84
N LEU A 140 2.68 6.36 -16.41
CA LEU A 140 2.61 7.40 -17.43
C LEU A 140 1.79 6.95 -18.66
N VAL A 141 2.11 5.78 -19.20
CA VAL A 141 1.40 5.23 -20.37
C VAL A 141 -0.05 4.92 -20.03
N THR A 142 -0.35 4.41 -18.83
CA THR A 142 -1.74 4.14 -18.43
C THR A 142 -2.56 5.44 -18.35
N MET A 143 -2.01 6.48 -17.73
CA MET A 143 -2.68 7.79 -17.63
C MET A 143 -2.88 8.41 -19.02
N GLU A 144 -1.90 8.29 -19.91
CA GLU A 144 -2.00 8.74 -21.29
C GLU A 144 -3.14 8.02 -22.05
N LEU A 145 -3.17 6.69 -21.99
CA LEU A 145 -4.20 5.89 -22.67
C LEU A 145 -5.60 6.17 -22.12
N LEU A 146 -5.75 6.30 -20.80
CA LEU A 146 -7.03 6.66 -20.17
C LEU A 146 -7.49 8.06 -20.58
N SER A 147 -6.57 9.00 -20.80
CA SER A 147 -6.92 10.35 -21.26
C SER A 147 -7.44 10.40 -22.71
N LYS A 148 -7.00 9.45 -23.55
CA LYS A 148 -7.30 9.39 -24.99
C LYS A 148 -8.37 8.38 -25.37
N MET A 149 -8.71 7.43 -24.50
CA MET A 149 -9.68 6.39 -24.82
C MET A 149 -11.11 6.94 -24.92
N ASN A 150 -11.91 6.36 -25.82
CA ASN A 150 -13.35 6.58 -25.88
C ASN A 150 -14.14 5.41 -25.26
N ASP A 151 -15.47 5.56 -25.16
CA ASP A 151 -16.35 4.57 -24.52
C ASP A 151 -16.56 3.28 -25.34
N ASN A 152 -16.01 3.16 -26.55
CA ASN A 152 -15.98 1.92 -27.33
C ASN A 152 -14.61 1.23 -27.27
N GLN A 153 -13.84 1.50 -26.22
CA GLN A 153 -12.55 0.87 -25.99
C GLN A 153 -12.45 0.30 -24.56
N THR A 154 -11.61 -0.71 -24.43
CA THR A 154 -11.17 -1.29 -23.16
C THR A 154 -9.64 -1.23 -23.09
N LEU A 155 -9.10 -0.67 -22.01
CA LEU A 155 -7.69 -0.76 -21.66
C LEU A 155 -7.42 -2.10 -20.98
N VAL A 156 -6.46 -2.87 -21.49
CA VAL A 156 -6.05 -4.14 -20.88
C VAL A 156 -4.76 -3.93 -20.10
N ILE A 157 -4.78 -4.22 -18.80
CA ILE A 157 -3.64 -4.13 -17.89
C ILE A 157 -3.18 -5.55 -17.52
N ASN A 158 -1.92 -5.86 -17.80
CA ASN A 158 -1.26 -7.12 -17.47
C ASN A 158 -0.23 -6.90 -16.36
N SER A 159 -0.62 -7.15 -15.12
CA SER A 159 0.22 -6.95 -13.93
C SER A 159 0.89 -5.57 -13.91
N GLY A 160 0.10 -4.52 -14.13
CA GLY A 160 0.59 -3.14 -14.24
C GLY A 160 0.99 -2.72 -15.65
N HIS A 161 1.40 -3.62 -16.55
CA HIS A 161 1.74 -3.25 -17.93
C HIS A 161 0.47 -2.90 -18.73
N PRO A 162 0.35 -1.66 -19.26
CA PRO A 162 -0.75 -1.30 -20.14
C PRO A 162 -0.52 -1.90 -21.53
N LEU A 163 -1.16 -3.05 -21.81
CA LEU A 163 -1.02 -3.75 -23.08
C LEU A 163 -1.55 -2.90 -24.26
N GLY A 164 -2.59 -2.12 -24.00
CA GLY A 164 -3.14 -1.17 -24.98
C GLY A 164 -4.66 -1.05 -24.91
N LEU A 165 -5.18 -0.20 -25.80
CA LEU A 165 -6.61 0.00 -26.00
C LEU A 165 -7.12 -0.91 -27.12
N PHE A 166 -8.16 -1.69 -26.81
CA PHE A 166 -8.80 -2.60 -27.76
C PHE A 166 -10.25 -2.16 -28.00
N PRO A 167 -10.79 -2.30 -29.22
CA PRO A 167 -12.20 -2.05 -29.49
C PRO A 167 -13.12 -2.91 -28.61
N SER A 168 -14.17 -2.31 -28.08
CA SER A 168 -15.18 -2.92 -27.20
C SER A 168 -16.57 -2.30 -27.45
N SER A 169 -17.53 -2.53 -26.54
CA SER A 169 -18.83 -1.83 -26.53
C SER A 169 -18.94 -0.83 -25.38
N LEU A 170 -19.98 0.01 -25.41
CA LEU A 170 -20.28 0.98 -24.35
C LEU A 170 -20.47 0.32 -22.98
N GLU A 171 -21.09 -0.86 -22.94
CA GLU A 171 -21.40 -1.66 -21.75
C GLU A 171 -20.20 -2.48 -21.25
N SER A 172 -19.14 -2.57 -22.04
CA SER A 172 -17.92 -3.28 -21.64
C SER A 172 -17.16 -2.50 -20.55
N PRO A 173 -16.38 -3.16 -19.69
CA PRO A 173 -15.50 -2.47 -18.76
C PRO A 173 -14.52 -1.55 -19.51
N ARG A 174 -14.29 -0.33 -19.00
CA ARG A 174 -13.25 0.55 -19.54
C ARG A 174 -11.84 0.02 -19.30
N VAL A 175 -11.65 -0.74 -18.23
CA VAL A 175 -10.35 -1.35 -17.89
C VAL A 175 -10.56 -2.79 -17.44
N VAL A 176 -9.74 -3.70 -17.96
CA VAL A 176 -9.63 -5.08 -17.48
C VAL A 176 -8.23 -5.26 -16.92
N ILE A 177 -8.15 -5.68 -15.65
CA ILE A 177 -6.89 -5.76 -14.92
C ILE A 177 -6.64 -7.20 -14.48
N SER A 178 -5.44 -7.70 -14.77
CA SER A 178 -4.89 -8.88 -14.12
C SER A 178 -3.67 -8.47 -13.31
N ASN A 179 -3.46 -9.08 -12.13
CA ASN A 179 -2.29 -8.88 -11.31
C ASN A 179 -1.82 -10.24 -10.77
N GLY A 180 -0.54 -10.55 -10.93
CA GLY A 180 0.05 -11.76 -10.32
C GLY A 180 -0.44 -13.09 -10.89
N LEU A 181 -1.17 -13.09 -12.01
CA LEU A 181 -1.64 -14.34 -12.62
C LEU A 181 -0.48 -15.10 -13.26
N VAL A 182 -0.28 -16.34 -12.80
CA VAL A 182 0.82 -17.20 -13.22
C VAL A 182 0.32 -18.64 -13.38
N ILE A 183 1.08 -19.45 -14.11
CA ILE A 183 0.82 -20.90 -14.17
C ILE A 183 1.03 -21.46 -12.75
N PRO A 184 0.10 -22.28 -12.21
CA PRO A 184 0.11 -22.66 -10.79
C PRO A 184 1.43 -23.24 -10.28
N ASN A 185 2.16 -24.00 -11.11
CA ASN A 185 3.45 -24.58 -10.75
C ASN A 185 4.60 -23.56 -10.57
N TYR A 186 4.37 -22.29 -10.90
CA TYR A 186 5.34 -21.19 -10.83
C TYR A 186 4.81 -20.03 -9.98
N SER A 187 4.05 -20.35 -8.94
CA SER A 187 3.39 -19.39 -8.04
C SER A 187 4.02 -19.34 -6.65
N SER A 188 5.27 -19.78 -6.49
CA SER A 188 5.98 -19.64 -5.22
C SER A 188 6.40 -18.20 -4.96
N GLN A 189 6.75 -17.87 -3.71
CA GLN A 189 7.27 -16.55 -3.37
C GLN A 189 8.58 -16.23 -4.13
N LEU A 190 9.48 -17.20 -4.28
CA LEU A 190 10.71 -17.01 -5.04
C LEU A 190 10.44 -16.76 -6.53
N ASP A 191 9.46 -17.47 -7.11
CA ASP A 191 9.02 -17.22 -8.49
C ASP A 191 8.52 -15.78 -8.64
N TYR A 192 7.70 -15.31 -7.69
CA TYR A 192 7.21 -13.94 -7.67
C TYR A 192 8.36 -12.93 -7.59
N GLU A 193 9.28 -13.07 -6.63
CA GLU A 193 10.40 -12.12 -6.48
C GLU A 193 11.23 -12.03 -7.77
N ARG A 194 11.51 -13.18 -8.40
CA ARG A 194 12.21 -13.24 -9.69
C ARG A 194 11.42 -12.57 -10.81
N MET A 195 10.13 -12.89 -10.95
CA MET A 195 9.29 -12.33 -12.01
C MET A 195 9.01 -10.83 -11.83
N ASN A 196 8.94 -10.37 -10.58
CA ASN A 196 8.73 -8.97 -10.25
C ASN A 196 9.97 -8.13 -10.62
N ALA A 197 11.16 -8.57 -10.21
CA ALA A 197 12.41 -7.90 -10.60
C ALA A 197 12.68 -7.95 -12.12
N LEU A 198 12.20 -8.99 -12.81
CA LEU A 198 12.22 -9.07 -14.28
C LEU A 198 11.26 -8.11 -14.98
N GLY A 199 10.34 -7.46 -14.25
CA GLY A 199 9.35 -6.56 -14.81
C GLY A 199 8.21 -7.28 -15.55
N VAL A 200 7.91 -8.54 -15.19
CA VAL A 200 6.86 -9.35 -15.85
C VAL A 200 5.65 -9.64 -14.97
N THR A 201 5.68 -9.31 -13.68
CA THR A 201 4.51 -9.44 -12.80
C THR A 201 4.56 -8.49 -11.60
N GLN A 202 3.41 -8.30 -10.95
CA GLN A 202 3.30 -7.54 -9.71
C GLN A 202 2.31 -8.19 -8.75
N PHE A 203 2.45 -7.90 -7.46
CA PHE A 203 1.46 -8.26 -6.46
C PHE A 203 0.51 -7.08 -6.26
N GLY A 204 -0.71 -7.18 -6.79
CA GLY A 204 -1.70 -6.11 -6.73
C GLY A 204 -2.52 -6.08 -5.42
N GLN A 205 -2.27 -7.00 -4.48
CA GLN A 205 -3.16 -7.23 -3.34
C GLN A 205 -4.62 -7.37 -3.86
N MET A 206 -5.60 -6.77 -3.20
CA MET A 206 -6.99 -6.70 -3.60
C MET A 206 -7.27 -5.34 -4.24
N THR A 207 -7.05 -4.25 -3.50
CA THR A 207 -7.46 -2.88 -3.88
C THR A 207 -6.30 -1.99 -4.35
N ALA A 208 -5.04 -2.43 -4.19
CA ALA A 208 -3.87 -1.67 -4.65
C ALA A 208 -3.78 -1.69 -6.18
N GLY A 209 -3.67 -2.88 -6.76
CA GLY A 209 -3.56 -3.09 -8.21
C GLY A 209 -4.88 -3.00 -8.96
N SER A 210 -6.01 -2.82 -8.28
CA SER A 210 -7.34 -2.61 -8.89
C SER A 210 -7.86 -1.18 -8.74
N TYR A 211 -7.05 -0.28 -8.19
CA TYR A 211 -7.32 1.17 -8.14
C TYR A 211 -8.59 1.50 -7.37
N MET A 212 -8.73 0.97 -6.14
CA MET A 212 -9.91 1.25 -5.31
C MET A 212 -9.64 1.21 -3.81
N TYR A 213 -8.39 1.50 -3.40
CA TYR A 213 -8.06 1.62 -1.99
C TYR A 213 -8.46 3.02 -1.49
N ILE A 214 -9.18 3.09 -0.38
CA ILE A 214 -9.75 4.33 0.16
C ILE A 214 -9.19 4.67 1.54
N GLY A 215 -7.96 4.25 1.79
CA GLY A 215 -7.41 4.27 3.14
C GLY A 215 -8.05 3.19 4.01
N PRO A 216 -7.93 3.31 5.34
CA PRO A 216 -8.29 2.21 6.23
C PRO A 216 -9.79 2.16 6.55
N GLN A 217 -10.62 3.07 6.02
CA GLN A 217 -12.05 3.19 6.40
C GLN A 217 -12.82 1.91 6.11
N GLY A 218 -12.59 1.28 4.95
CA GLY A 218 -13.23 0.02 4.60
C GLY A 218 -12.93 -1.10 5.60
N ILE A 219 -11.77 -1.05 6.26
CA ILE A 219 -11.35 -2.05 7.25
C ILE A 219 -11.93 -1.76 8.63
N VAL A 220 -12.15 -0.49 9.03
CA VAL A 220 -12.72 -0.15 10.34
C VAL A 220 -14.02 -0.90 10.59
N HIS A 221 -14.95 -0.85 9.64
CA HIS A 221 -16.23 -1.54 9.76
C HIS A 221 -16.06 -3.05 9.89
N GLY A 222 -15.22 -3.66 9.04
CA GLY A 222 -14.95 -5.09 9.09
C GLY A 222 -14.34 -5.52 10.43
N THR A 223 -13.34 -4.79 10.91
CA THR A 223 -12.69 -5.06 12.20
C THR A 223 -13.63 -4.83 13.38
N THR A 224 -14.48 -3.80 13.35
CA THR A 224 -15.51 -3.59 14.39
C THR A 224 -16.44 -4.80 14.46
N ILE A 225 -16.91 -5.30 13.32
CA ILE A 225 -17.75 -6.52 13.27
C ILE A 225 -16.97 -7.72 13.81
N THR A 226 -15.69 -7.87 13.47
CA THR A 226 -14.85 -8.96 13.98
C THR A 226 -14.74 -8.92 15.50
N LEU A 227 -14.44 -7.76 16.09
CA LEU A 227 -14.33 -7.62 17.55
C LEU A 227 -15.65 -7.91 18.27
N LEU A 228 -16.75 -7.35 17.77
CA LEU A 228 -18.08 -7.61 18.34
C LEU A 228 -18.45 -9.10 18.26
N ASN A 229 -18.12 -9.80 17.17
CA ASN A 229 -18.36 -11.24 17.06
C ASN A 229 -17.41 -12.08 17.91
N ALA A 230 -16.14 -11.66 18.05
CA ALA A 230 -15.18 -12.33 18.91
C ALA A 230 -15.65 -12.26 20.37
N ALA A 231 -16.09 -11.09 20.83
CA ALA A 231 -16.67 -10.91 22.15
C ALA A 231 -17.90 -11.79 22.38
N ARG A 232 -18.85 -11.83 21.44
CA ARG A 232 -20.02 -12.73 21.52
C ARG A 232 -19.65 -14.20 21.61
N LYS A 233 -18.64 -14.62 20.86
CA LYS A 233 -18.27 -16.04 20.74
C LYS A 233 -17.38 -16.53 21.88
N TYR A 234 -16.48 -15.67 22.38
CA TYR A 234 -15.42 -16.07 23.31
C TYR A 234 -15.61 -15.53 24.73
N LEU A 235 -16.41 -14.47 24.90
CA LEU A 235 -16.67 -13.81 26.19
C LEU A 235 -18.16 -13.85 26.58
N ASP A 236 -19.01 -14.52 25.79
CA ASP A 236 -20.46 -14.61 25.99
C ASP A 236 -21.17 -13.24 26.19
N ILE A 237 -20.63 -12.18 25.58
CA ILE A 237 -21.22 -10.83 25.62
C ILE A 237 -22.48 -10.79 24.74
N ASP A 238 -23.55 -10.15 25.22
CA ASP A 238 -24.82 -10.03 24.50
C ASP A 238 -24.73 -9.10 23.26
N ASN A 239 -25.67 -9.27 22.32
CA ASN A 239 -25.73 -8.53 21.05
C ASN A 239 -25.91 -7.01 21.23
N GLU A 240 -26.59 -6.60 22.29
CA GLU A 240 -26.93 -5.19 22.56
C GLU A 240 -25.87 -4.49 23.43
N SER A 241 -24.87 -5.22 23.93
CA SER A 241 -23.80 -4.68 24.77
C SER A 241 -22.63 -4.14 23.94
N ASN A 242 -22.02 -3.07 24.43
CA ASN A 242 -20.71 -2.66 23.94
C ASN A 242 -19.59 -3.46 24.65
N LEU A 243 -18.34 -3.17 24.31
CA LEU A 243 -17.17 -3.82 24.88
C LEU A 243 -16.53 -3.00 26.04
N SER A 244 -17.32 -2.23 26.77
CA SER A 244 -16.84 -1.43 27.90
C SER A 244 -16.12 -2.32 28.93
N GLY A 245 -14.91 -1.93 29.32
CA GLY A 245 -14.09 -2.70 30.27
C GLY A 245 -13.42 -3.95 29.68
N ILE A 246 -13.55 -4.20 28.37
CA ILE A 246 -12.84 -5.28 27.68
C ILE A 246 -11.49 -4.78 27.19
N LEU A 247 -10.43 -5.53 27.51
CA LEU A 247 -9.07 -5.30 27.05
C LEU A 247 -8.76 -6.13 25.80
N PHE A 248 -8.50 -5.45 24.69
CA PHE A 248 -8.07 -6.03 23.42
C PHE A 248 -6.61 -5.69 23.11
N ILE A 249 -5.80 -6.72 22.85
CA ILE A 249 -4.38 -6.56 22.48
C ILE A 249 -4.18 -7.00 21.02
N THR A 250 -3.46 -6.20 20.25
CA THR A 250 -3.09 -6.54 18.88
C THR A 250 -1.81 -5.83 18.42
N SER A 251 -1.44 -6.02 17.15
CA SER A 251 -0.23 -5.49 16.53
C SER A 251 -0.51 -4.91 15.14
N GLY A 252 0.36 -3.99 14.73
CA GLY A 252 0.40 -3.35 13.42
C GLY A 252 -0.49 -2.12 13.29
N LEU A 253 0.09 -0.99 12.91
CA LEU A 253 -0.59 0.26 12.57
C LEU A 253 -0.41 0.65 11.08
N GLY A 254 -0.05 -0.33 10.24
CA GLY A 254 0.09 -0.20 8.80
C GLY A 254 -1.22 0.07 8.04
N GLY A 255 -1.24 -0.18 6.73
CA GLY A 255 -2.35 0.16 5.82
C GLY A 255 -3.72 -0.32 6.29
N MET A 256 -3.87 -1.62 6.56
CA MET A 256 -5.13 -2.21 7.04
C MET A 256 -5.20 -2.31 8.56
N SER A 257 -4.09 -2.68 9.21
CA SER A 257 -4.02 -2.95 10.65
C SER A 257 -4.20 -1.68 11.50
N GLY A 258 -3.91 -0.50 10.95
CA GLY A 258 -4.23 0.80 11.58
C GLY A 258 -5.72 1.02 11.88
N ALA A 259 -6.62 0.29 11.22
CA ALA A 259 -8.05 0.36 11.49
C ALA A 259 -8.47 -0.27 12.83
N GLN A 260 -7.66 -1.17 13.38
CA GLN A 260 -7.94 -1.87 14.63
C GLN A 260 -8.12 -0.90 15.81
N ALA A 261 -7.28 0.13 15.88
CA ALA A 261 -7.34 1.16 16.91
C ALA A 261 -8.69 1.88 16.93
N LYS A 262 -9.20 2.27 15.76
CA LYS A 262 -10.50 2.95 15.67
C LYS A 262 -11.67 1.98 15.85
N ALA A 263 -11.54 0.77 15.32
CA ALA A 263 -12.56 -0.26 15.41
C ALA A 263 -12.84 -0.67 16.86
N ALA A 264 -11.80 -0.79 17.69
CA ALA A 264 -11.92 -1.09 19.10
C ALA A 264 -12.65 0.02 19.87
N VAL A 265 -12.31 1.29 19.62
CA VAL A 265 -13.01 2.45 20.21
C VAL A 265 -14.49 2.48 19.81
N ILE A 266 -14.81 2.22 18.53
CA ILE A 266 -16.21 2.13 18.07
C ILE A 266 -16.96 1.00 18.76
N ALA A 267 -16.30 -0.15 18.98
CA ALA A 267 -16.89 -1.27 19.71
C ALA A 267 -17.01 -1.00 21.22
N GLY A 268 -16.36 0.05 21.74
CA GLY A 268 -16.35 0.43 23.15
C GLY A 268 -15.25 -0.22 23.99
N ALA A 269 -14.26 -0.86 23.37
CA ALA A 269 -13.18 -1.56 24.06
C ALA A 269 -11.98 -0.65 24.38
N VAL A 270 -11.18 -1.09 25.34
CA VAL A 270 -9.80 -0.61 25.55
C VAL A 270 -8.90 -1.43 24.64
N CYS A 271 -8.13 -0.77 23.79
CA CYS A 271 -7.18 -1.44 22.89
C CYS A 271 -5.74 -1.01 23.19
N ILE A 272 -4.83 -1.97 23.32
CA ILE A 272 -3.39 -1.71 23.17
C ILE A 272 -2.93 -2.28 21.83
N ILE A 273 -2.21 -1.47 21.07
CA ILE A 273 -1.72 -1.85 19.74
C ILE A 273 -0.25 -1.52 19.58
N ALA A 274 0.57 -2.53 19.35
CA ALA A 274 2.01 -2.38 19.16
C ALA A 274 2.36 -2.13 17.68
N GLU A 275 3.26 -1.18 17.43
CA GLU A 275 3.84 -0.92 16.10
C GLU A 275 5.31 -0.53 16.26
N VAL A 276 6.19 -1.20 15.52
CA VAL A 276 7.62 -0.94 15.53
C VAL A 276 7.99 0.27 14.67
N ASP A 277 7.23 0.53 13.61
CA ASP A 277 7.43 1.68 12.73
C ASP A 277 6.76 2.93 13.32
N SER A 278 7.57 3.77 13.95
CA SER A 278 7.13 5.07 14.49
C SER A 278 6.44 5.95 13.45
N HIS A 279 6.80 5.85 12.17
CA HIS A 279 6.17 6.65 11.11
C HIS A 279 4.70 6.22 10.92
N ALA A 280 4.44 4.92 10.83
CA ALA A 280 3.09 4.38 10.76
C ALA A 280 2.26 4.76 12.01
N ALA A 281 2.83 4.60 13.20
CA ALA A 281 2.13 4.91 14.45
C ALA A 281 1.77 6.40 14.58
N VAL A 282 2.72 7.31 14.30
CA VAL A 282 2.51 8.76 14.29
C VAL A 282 1.47 9.16 13.24
N LYS A 283 1.53 8.57 12.04
CA LYS A 283 0.53 8.81 10.98
C LYS A 283 -0.88 8.47 11.45
N ARG A 284 -1.09 7.34 12.13
CA ARG A 284 -2.42 6.96 12.67
C ARG A 284 -2.88 7.86 13.80
N HIS A 285 -1.97 8.30 14.66
CA HIS A 285 -2.31 9.24 15.72
C HIS A 285 -2.74 10.61 15.15
N GLN A 286 -1.96 11.17 14.22
CA GLN A 286 -2.27 12.44 13.55
C GLN A 286 -3.60 12.40 12.79
N GLN A 287 -3.96 11.25 12.22
CA GLN A 287 -5.24 11.04 11.55
C GLN A 287 -6.43 10.95 12.52
N GLY A 288 -6.21 10.83 13.83
CA GLY A 288 -7.26 10.60 14.83
C GLY A 288 -7.82 9.17 14.85
N TRP A 289 -7.05 8.22 14.30
CA TRP A 289 -7.38 6.79 14.28
C TRP A 289 -6.93 6.09 15.56
N LEU A 290 -5.78 6.54 16.07
CA LEU A 290 -5.19 6.13 17.33
C LEU A 290 -5.38 7.25 18.38
N SER A 291 -5.92 6.91 19.55
CA SER A 291 -6.30 7.90 20.56
C SER A 291 -5.08 8.47 21.29
N GLU A 292 -4.18 7.58 21.70
CA GLU A 292 -2.97 7.92 22.46
C GLU A 292 -1.76 7.19 21.87
N LEU A 293 -0.57 7.80 21.95
CA LEU A 293 0.68 7.24 21.46
C LEU A 293 1.75 7.32 22.55
N HIS A 294 2.38 6.19 22.85
CA HIS A 294 3.33 6.03 23.94
C HIS A 294 4.55 5.22 23.50
N TYR A 295 5.68 5.44 24.16
CA TYR A 295 6.96 4.77 23.90
C TYR A 295 7.45 3.93 25.09
N ASP A 296 6.72 3.99 26.21
CA ASP A 296 7.10 3.37 27.47
C ASP A 296 6.03 2.34 27.88
N LEU A 297 6.46 1.10 28.13
CA LEU A 297 5.55 0.00 28.46
C LEU A 297 4.91 0.16 29.83
N GLU A 298 5.63 0.67 30.83
CA GLU A 298 5.05 0.87 32.17
C GLU A 298 3.85 1.83 32.11
N HIS A 299 3.99 2.92 31.36
CA HIS A 299 2.90 3.86 31.13
C HIS A 299 1.73 3.23 30.37
N VAL A 300 2.00 2.46 29.31
CA VAL A 300 0.97 1.75 28.52
C VAL A 300 0.16 0.80 29.41
N ILE A 301 0.84 -0.01 30.23
CA ILE A 301 0.18 -0.95 31.15
C ILE A 301 -0.65 -0.22 32.20
N SER A 302 -0.08 0.82 32.83
CA SER A 302 -0.78 1.63 33.83
C SER A 302 -2.06 2.27 33.26
N ARG A 303 -1.95 2.88 32.07
CA ARG A 303 -3.06 3.54 31.38
C ARG A 303 -4.14 2.54 30.97
N ALA A 304 -3.77 1.36 30.48
CA ALA A 304 -4.72 0.32 30.10
C ALA A 304 -5.53 -0.18 31.32
N ARG A 305 -4.88 -0.38 32.48
CA ARG A 305 -5.59 -0.75 33.72
C ARG A 305 -6.61 0.30 34.13
N GLN A 306 -6.23 1.57 34.07
CA GLN A 306 -7.15 2.66 34.36
C GLN A 306 -8.33 2.66 33.39
N ALA A 307 -8.05 2.61 32.09
CA ALA A 307 -9.08 2.63 31.04
C ALA A 307 -10.10 1.50 31.21
N VAL A 308 -9.62 0.29 31.54
CA VAL A 308 -10.47 -0.89 31.77
C VAL A 308 -11.37 -0.69 32.99
N ASN A 309 -10.82 -0.18 34.09
CA ASN A 309 -11.59 0.09 35.32
C ASN A 309 -12.65 1.18 35.13
N ASP A 310 -12.32 2.21 34.35
CA ASP A 310 -13.20 3.36 34.09
C ASP A 310 -14.25 3.06 33.01
N GLY A 311 -14.10 1.95 32.27
CA GLY A 311 -14.97 1.60 31.14
C GLY A 311 -14.75 2.48 29.90
N ASP A 312 -13.54 3.02 29.75
CA ASP A 312 -13.18 3.89 28.64
C ASP A 312 -13.21 3.15 27.29
N ALA A 313 -13.61 3.85 26.23
CA ALA A 313 -13.38 3.43 24.85
C ALA A 313 -12.13 4.16 24.31
N VAL A 314 -10.96 3.53 24.40
CA VAL A 314 -9.67 4.16 24.05
C VAL A 314 -8.72 3.20 23.34
N SER A 315 -7.95 3.72 22.40
CA SER A 315 -6.86 3.01 21.74
C SER A 315 -5.50 3.60 22.11
N ILE A 316 -4.64 2.77 22.69
CA ILE A 316 -3.34 3.09 23.26
C ILE A 316 -2.29 2.47 22.35
N GLY A 317 -1.54 3.29 21.61
CA GLY A 317 -0.50 2.83 20.72
C GLY A 317 0.82 2.73 21.46
N TYR A 318 1.50 1.60 21.33
CA TYR A 318 2.86 1.39 21.80
C TYR A 318 3.82 1.37 20.62
N VAL A 319 4.78 2.30 20.60
CA VAL A 319 5.86 2.29 19.61
C VAL A 319 6.96 1.33 20.07
N GLY A 320 6.90 0.10 19.60
CA GLY A 320 7.80 -0.98 19.98
C GLY A 320 7.29 -2.35 19.50
N ASN A 321 7.99 -3.42 19.87
CA ASN A 321 7.64 -4.76 19.40
C ASN A 321 6.42 -5.32 20.15
N ILE A 322 5.55 -6.06 19.44
CA ILE A 322 4.44 -6.79 20.05
C ILE A 322 4.96 -7.84 21.06
N VAL A 323 6.12 -8.43 20.81
CA VAL A 323 6.73 -9.41 21.73
C VAL A 323 7.02 -8.75 23.09
N ASP A 324 7.66 -7.58 23.11
CA ASP A 324 7.96 -6.84 24.35
C ASP A 324 6.68 -6.49 25.11
N LEU A 325 5.62 -6.08 24.39
CA LEU A 325 4.32 -5.80 25.00
C LEU A 325 3.71 -7.05 25.65
N LEU A 326 3.75 -8.20 24.95
CA LEU A 326 3.23 -9.46 25.49
C LEU A 326 4.01 -9.94 26.71
N GLU A 327 5.34 -9.81 26.70
CA GLU A 327 6.18 -10.12 27.87
C GLU A 327 5.86 -9.20 29.05
N ALA A 328 5.75 -7.89 28.81
CA ALA A 328 5.40 -6.92 29.84
C ALA A 328 4.00 -7.17 30.43
N LEU A 329 3.02 -7.63 29.64
CA LEU A 329 1.70 -8.02 30.13
C LEU A 329 1.79 -9.20 31.12
N ILE A 330 2.65 -10.18 30.83
CA ILE A 330 2.89 -11.33 31.72
C ILE A 330 3.53 -10.87 33.03
N GLU A 331 4.61 -10.09 32.94
CA GLU A 331 5.34 -9.57 34.12
C GLU A 331 4.44 -8.74 35.03
N ASN A 332 3.51 -7.99 34.45
CA ASN A 332 2.57 -7.15 35.18
C ASN A 332 1.28 -7.89 35.57
N ASN A 333 1.12 -9.18 35.25
CA ASN A 333 -0.10 -9.95 35.51
C ASN A 333 -1.36 -9.23 34.97
N LEU A 334 -1.32 -8.81 33.70
CA LEU A 334 -2.43 -8.21 32.97
C LEU A 334 -2.83 -9.14 31.82
N THR A 335 -3.85 -9.96 32.04
CA THR A 335 -4.39 -10.86 31.02
C THR A 335 -5.39 -10.11 30.15
N PRO A 336 -5.22 -10.07 28.82
CA PRO A 336 -6.23 -9.49 27.94
C PRO A 336 -7.43 -10.41 27.76
N ASP A 337 -8.61 -9.83 27.57
CA ASP A 337 -9.83 -10.57 27.28
C ASP A 337 -9.84 -11.09 25.83
N LEU A 338 -9.30 -10.28 24.90
CA LEU A 338 -9.11 -10.65 23.51
C LEU A 338 -7.68 -10.35 23.06
N GLY A 339 -7.07 -11.27 22.32
CA GLY A 339 -5.75 -11.12 21.71
C GLY A 339 -5.78 -11.43 20.22
N SER A 340 -5.05 -10.66 19.42
CA SER A 340 -4.86 -10.91 17.99
C SER A 340 -3.48 -10.44 17.51
N ASP A 341 -3.20 -10.62 16.23
CA ASP A 341 -2.02 -10.10 15.54
C ASP A 341 -2.41 -9.76 14.11
N GLN A 342 -1.96 -8.59 13.62
CA GLN A 342 -2.14 -8.20 12.23
C GLN A 342 -0.84 -7.66 11.62
N THR A 343 0.30 -8.19 12.07
CA THR A 343 1.57 -8.02 11.38
C THR A 343 1.50 -8.67 9.99
N SER A 344 2.33 -8.23 9.05
CA SER A 344 2.27 -8.70 7.66
C SER A 344 3.03 -10.02 7.47
N LEU A 345 2.66 -11.05 8.24
CA LEU A 345 3.28 -12.39 8.19
C LEU A 345 3.05 -13.15 6.88
N HIS A 346 2.22 -12.63 5.96
CA HIS A 346 2.20 -13.14 4.59
C HIS A 346 3.50 -12.84 3.82
N ASN A 347 4.32 -11.90 4.32
CA ASN A 347 5.63 -11.56 3.77
C ASN A 347 6.65 -11.24 4.88
N PRO A 348 6.98 -12.22 5.74
CA PRO A 348 7.66 -11.97 7.02
C PRO A 348 9.11 -11.50 6.85
N TRP A 349 9.75 -11.81 5.72
CA TRP A 349 11.19 -11.55 5.50
C TRP A 349 11.48 -10.25 4.77
N LEU A 350 10.48 -9.56 4.24
CA LEU A 350 10.65 -8.34 3.44
C LEU A 350 9.98 -7.13 4.11
N GLY A 351 10.21 -6.98 5.41
CA GLY A 351 9.66 -5.90 6.22
C GLY A 351 8.21 -6.11 6.66
N GLY A 352 7.64 -7.30 6.45
CA GLY A 352 6.29 -7.60 6.96
C GLY A 352 6.24 -7.95 8.44
N TYR A 353 7.35 -8.43 9.01
CA TYR A 353 7.52 -8.69 10.44
C TYR A 353 8.90 -8.22 10.89
N THR A 354 8.97 -7.58 12.04
CA THR A 354 10.22 -7.11 12.66
C THR A 354 10.49 -7.96 13.90
N PRO A 355 11.60 -8.71 13.95
CA PRO A 355 12.01 -9.45 15.14
C PRO A 355 12.17 -8.54 16.36
N ALA A 356 11.97 -9.11 17.56
CA ALA A 356 12.21 -8.42 18.84
C ALA A 356 13.70 -8.13 19.06
#